data_AF-X1TA08-F1
#
_entry.id   AF-X1TA08-F1
#
_cell.length_a   1.000
_cell.length_b   1.000
_cell.length_c   1.000
_cell.angle_alpha   90.00
_cell.angle_beta   90.00
_cell.angle_gamma   90.00
#
_symmetry.space_group_name_H-M   'P 1'
#
loop_
_entity.id
_entity.type
_entity.pdbx_description
1 polymer ?
#
loop_
_entity_poly.entity_id
_entity_poly.type
_entity_poly.pdbx_seq_one_letter_code
_entity_poly.pdbx_strand_id
1 'polypeptide(L)'
;MLRHSLATNFLANGGDLATLQRIMRHKNIATTQKYIHLAMHDVVEKHHQYSPARDAIRGAQWSFFDNGQLVKEAEEILKRSSQ
;
A
#
# COMPACT_ATOMS: atom_id res chain seq x y z
N MET A 1 19.62 6.59 16.32
CA MET A 1 18.61 6.50 15.25
C MET A 1 17.49 7.57 15.30
N LEU A 2 17.46 8.52 16.26
CA LEU A 2 16.33 9.48 16.38
C LEU A 2 16.24 10.55 15.28
N ARG A 3 17.38 11.08 14.80
CA ARG A 3 17.40 12.07 13.72
C ARG A 3 16.83 11.53 12.41
N HIS A 4 17.03 10.24 12.16
CA HIS A 4 16.56 9.58 10.96
C HIS A 4 15.04 9.39 11.00
N SER A 5 14.53 8.84 12.11
CA SER A 5 13.09 8.66 12.32
C SER A 5 12.33 9.99 12.36
N LEU A 6 12.91 11.04 12.96
CA LEU A 6 12.33 12.39 12.96
C LEU A 6 12.16 12.91 11.52
N ALA A 7 13.20 12.82 10.71
CA ALA A 7 13.20 13.33 9.34
C ALA A 7 12.21 12.58 8.44
N THR A 8 12.21 11.24 8.50
CA THR A 8 11.26 10.42 7.74
C THR A 8 9.82 10.71 8.15
N ASN A 9 9.53 10.76 9.46
CA ASN A 9 8.17 11.01 9.94
C ASN A 9 7.70 12.45 9.63
N PHE A 10 8.58 13.44 9.72
CA PHE A 10 8.25 14.82 9.37
C PHE A 10 7.85 14.95 7.89
N LEU A 11 8.61 14.32 6.97
CA LEU A 11 8.28 14.33 5.55
C LEU A 11 7.02 13.48 5.23
N ALA A 12 6.86 12.33 5.89
CA ALA A 12 5.68 11.49 5.72
C ALA A 12 4.37 12.20 6.13
N ASN A 13 4.44 13.10 7.11
CA ASN A 13 3.31 13.92 7.54
C ASN A 13 3.11 15.19 6.67
N GLY A 14 3.79 15.32 5.54
CA GLY A 14 3.65 16.45 4.61
C GLY A 14 4.50 17.67 4.94
N GLY A 15 5.52 17.52 5.79
CA GLY A 15 6.47 18.59 6.10
C GLY A 15 7.37 18.97 4.92
N ASP A 16 7.77 20.25 4.85
CA ASP A 16 8.64 20.80 3.81
C ASP A 16 10.13 20.49 4.04
N LEU A 17 10.85 20.20 2.95
CA LEU A 17 12.28 19.89 2.96
C LEU A 17 13.15 21.06 3.48
N ALA A 18 12.82 22.32 3.15
CA ALA A 18 13.59 23.47 3.60
C ALA A 18 13.45 23.69 5.11
N THR A 19 12.26 23.48 5.64
CA THR A 19 11.96 23.50 7.08
C THR A 19 12.71 22.36 7.79
N LEU A 20 12.68 21.15 7.25
CA LEU A 20 13.43 20.03 7.78
C LEU A 20 14.94 20.31 7.78
N GLN A 21 15.47 20.90 6.71
CA GLN A 21 16.89 21.25 6.62
C GLN A 21 17.31 22.21 7.75
N ARG A 22 16.47 23.20 8.07
CA ARG A 22 16.70 24.14 9.17
C ARG A 22 16.68 23.46 10.53
N ILE A 23 15.68 22.59 10.77
CA ILE A 23 15.56 21.79 12.01
C ILE A 23 16.79 20.89 12.22
N MET A 24 17.28 20.27 11.14
CA MET A 24 18.45 19.39 11.20
C MET A 24 19.80 20.13 11.13
N ARG A 25 19.77 21.44 10.87
CA ARG A 25 20.94 22.30 10.72
C ARG A 25 21.92 21.80 9.65
N HIS A 26 21.38 21.27 8.55
CA HIS A 26 22.19 20.80 7.43
C HIS A 26 22.65 21.97 6.57
N LYS A 27 23.97 22.03 6.34
CA LYS A 27 24.59 23.03 5.45
C LYS A 27 24.22 22.82 3.98
N ASN A 28 23.92 21.58 3.59
CA ASN A 28 23.59 21.20 2.22
C ASN A 28 22.18 20.58 2.16
N ILE A 29 21.39 20.95 1.15
CA ILE A 29 20.07 20.36 0.89
C ILE A 29 20.17 18.88 0.49
N ALA A 30 21.26 18.48 -0.17
CA ALA A 30 21.49 17.12 -0.65
C ALA A 30 21.50 16.09 0.50
N THR A 31 22.02 16.47 1.67
CA THR A 31 21.99 15.61 2.86
C THR A 31 20.59 15.42 3.42
N THR A 32 19.67 16.36 3.18
CA THR A 32 18.26 16.26 3.60
C THR A 32 17.41 15.52 2.56
N GLN A 33 17.75 15.60 1.27
CA GLN A 33 17.03 14.91 0.19
C GLN A 33 17.01 13.39 0.34
N LYS A 34 18.03 12.81 1.01
CA LYS A 34 18.08 11.37 1.31
C LYS A 34 16.83 10.87 2.07
N TYR A 35 16.21 11.73 2.88
CA TYR A 35 15.01 11.37 3.64
C TYR A 35 13.72 11.34 2.80
N ILE A 36 13.68 12.04 1.65
CA ILE A 36 12.52 12.00 0.75
C ILE A 36 12.34 10.62 0.16
N HIS A 37 13.42 10.06 -0.39
CA HIS A 37 13.37 8.74 -1.04
C HIS A 37 12.98 7.65 -0.04
N LEU A 38 13.48 7.75 1.19
CA LEU A 38 13.15 6.82 2.27
C LEU A 38 11.67 6.93 2.70
N ALA A 39 11.16 8.15 2.88
CA ALA A 39 9.75 8.36 3.24
C ALA A 39 8.80 7.86 2.14
N MET A 40 9.12 8.10 0.86
CA MET A 40 8.29 7.64 -0.26
C MET A 40 8.26 6.12 -0.38
N HIS A 41 9.38 5.44 -0.17
CA HIS A 41 9.43 3.98 -0.17
C HIS A 41 8.48 3.38 0.88
N ASP A 42 8.55 3.87 2.12
CA ASP A 42 7.71 3.37 3.21
C ASP A 42 6.23 3.66 2.98
N VAL A 43 5.90 4.84 2.44
CA VAL A 43 4.52 5.20 2.09
C VAL A 43 3.96 4.27 1.02
N VAL A 44 4.74 3.99 -0.03
CA VAL A 44 4.35 3.09 -1.12
C VAL A 44 4.17 1.67 -0.60
N GLU A 45 5.11 1.16 0.21
CA GLU A 45 5.02 -0.17 0.78
C GLU A 45 3.79 -0.34 1.69
N LYS A 46 3.56 0.62 2.60
CA LYS A 46 2.39 0.64 3.48
C LYS A 46 1.09 0.76 2.68
N HIS A 47 1.06 1.61 1.66
CA HIS A 47 -0.10 1.71 0.78
C HIS A 47 -0.38 0.38 0.05
N HIS A 48 0.65 -0.31 -0.44
CA HIS A 48 0.48 -1.64 -1.03
C HIS A 48 0.00 -2.71 -0.05
N GLN A 49 0.33 -2.58 1.24
CA GLN A 49 -0.10 -3.52 2.28
C GLN A 49 -1.54 -3.26 2.75
N TYR A 50 -1.93 -1.99 2.92
CA TYR A 50 -3.17 -1.62 3.64
C TYR A 50 -4.20 -0.85 2.80
N SER A 51 -4.00 -0.68 1.49
CA SER A 51 -4.97 0.03 0.64
C SER A 51 -6.30 -0.73 0.57
N PRO A 52 -7.43 -0.12 0.99
CA PRO A 52 -8.76 -0.76 0.93
C PRO A 52 -9.16 -1.16 -0.50
N ALA A 53 -8.72 -0.39 -1.50
CA ALA A 53 -8.97 -0.72 -2.90
C ALA A 53 -8.27 -2.04 -3.30
N ARG A 54 -7.05 -2.28 -2.81
CA ARG A 54 -6.31 -3.51 -3.06
C ARG A 54 -6.91 -4.70 -2.32
N ASP A 55 -7.41 -4.47 -1.11
CA ASP A 55 -8.09 -5.49 -0.31
C ASP A 55 -9.42 -5.92 -0.95
N ALA A 56 -10.22 -4.95 -1.41
CA ALA A 56 -11.44 -5.21 -2.18
C ALA A 56 -11.16 -5.99 -3.47
N ILE A 57 -10.11 -5.62 -4.22
CA ILE A 57 -9.69 -6.36 -5.43
C ILE A 57 -9.25 -7.79 -5.09
N ARG A 58 -8.56 -8.01 -3.97
CA ARG A 58 -8.20 -9.36 -3.50
C ARG A 58 -9.42 -10.19 -3.10
N GLY A 59 -10.38 -9.61 -2.38
CA GLY A 59 -11.62 -10.28 -2.01
C GLY A 59 -12.47 -10.65 -3.23
N ALA A 60 -12.52 -9.76 -4.22
CA ALA A 60 -13.16 -10.04 -5.50
C ALA A 60 -12.40 -11.14 -6.26
N GLN A 61 -11.06 -11.09 -6.36
CA GLN A 61 -10.24 -12.14 -6.95
C GLN A 61 -10.46 -13.50 -6.30
N TRP A 62 -10.56 -13.58 -4.97
CA TRP A 62 -10.82 -14.82 -4.27
C TRP A 62 -12.19 -15.43 -4.63
N SER A 63 -13.21 -14.58 -4.81
CA SER A 63 -14.54 -15.01 -5.27
C SER A 63 -14.53 -15.60 -6.69
N PHE A 64 -13.53 -15.29 -7.52
CA PHE A 64 -13.37 -15.87 -8.86
C PHE A 64 -12.70 -17.24 -8.87
N PHE A 65 -12.01 -17.65 -7.80
CA PHE A 65 -11.36 -18.97 -7.73
C PHE A 65 -12.18 -20.00 -6.95
N ASP A 66 -13.17 -19.56 -6.17
CA ASP A 66 -14.13 -20.44 -5.47
C ASP A 66 -15.27 -20.92 -6.38
N ASN A 67 -14.94 -21.33 -7.61
CA ASN A 67 -15.90 -21.86 -8.58
C ASN A 67 -16.39 -23.28 -8.22
N GLY A 68 -15.87 -23.89 -7.16
CA GLY A 68 -16.13 -25.29 -6.83
C GLY A 68 -17.58 -25.57 -6.44
N GLN A 69 -18.25 -24.64 -5.76
CA GLN A 69 -19.67 -24.77 -5.43
C GLN A 69 -20.57 -24.32 -6.58
N LEU A 70 -20.25 -23.21 -7.24
CA LEU A 70 -21.01 -22.68 -8.37
C LEU A 70 -21.06 -23.65 -9.57
N VAL A 71 -19.95 -24.33 -9.87
CA VAL A 71 -19.90 -25.33 -10.96
C VAL A 71 -20.74 -26.56 -10.62
N LYS A 72 -20.74 -27.02 -9.36
CA LYS A 72 -21.55 -28.16 -8.93
C LYS A 72 -23.05 -27.85 -8.99
N GLU A 73 -23.46 -26.67 -8.55
CA GLU A 73 -24.86 -26.22 -8.64
C GLU A 73 -25.32 -26.08 -10.10
N ALA A 74 -24.48 -25.52 -10.97
CA ALA A 74 -24.77 -25.41 -12.40
C ALA A 74 -24.92 -26.79 -13.08
N GLU A 75 -24.07 -27.76 -12.72
CA GLU A 75 -24.17 -29.15 -13.20
C GLU A 75 -25.47 -29.85 -12.75
N GLU A 76 -25.91 -29.63 -11.51
CA GLU A 76 -27.18 -30.18 -11.03
C GLU A 76 -28.39 -29.58 -11.76
N ILE A 77 -28.37 -28.28 -12.03
CA ILE A 77 -29.43 -27.59 -12.78
C ILE A 77 -29.54 -28.14 -14.19
N LEU A 78 -28.40 -28.31 -14.88
CA LEU A 78 -28.35 -28.89 -16.23
C LEU A 78 -28.87 -30.35 -16.25
N LYS A 79 -28.52 -31.15 -15.24
CA LYS A 79 -29.03 -32.53 -15.11
C LYS A 79 -30.55 -32.56 -14.88
N ARG A 80 -31.08 -31.65 -14.06
CA ARG A 80 -32.54 -31.51 -13.84
C ARG A 80 -33.29 -31.03 -15.08
N SER A 81 -32.66 -30.21 -15.92
CA SER A 81 -33.23 -29.72 -17.18
C SER A 81 -33.24 -30.77 -18.31
N SER A 82 -32.49 -31.87 -18.16
CA SER A 82 -32.33 -32.90 -19.18
C SER A 82 -33.22 -34.15 -18.94
N GLN A 83 -34.09 -34.12 -17.94
CA GLN A 83 -35.20 -35.07 -17.73
C GLN A 83 -36.53 -34.42 -18.12
#